data_AF-B5JSC6-F1
#
_entry.id   AF-B5JSC6-F1
#
_cell.length_a   1.000
_cell.length_b   1.000
_cell.length_c   1.000
_cell.angle_alpha   90.00
_cell.angle_beta   90.00
_cell.angle_gamma   90.00
#
_symmetry.space_group_name_H-M   'P 1'
#
loop_
_entity.id
_entity.type
_entity.pdbx_description
1 polymer ?
#
loop_
_entity_poly.entity_id
_entity_poly.type
_entity_poly.pdbx_seq_one_letter_code
_entity_poly.pdbx_strand_id
1 'polypeptide(L)'
;MTAVAEPNVAQSPMFTIQSLCQFIKDNDASAIERISVESLPANLPDNLSQYVSEEKRGAVESLVFEASAFQLRRNAEIEERFGADVLAAVQSASGKTDSGDHIQFKMHLKRLVDTYQASRDKSNREQAELYAPLLSTLEELSVPVKDEMGEAARGGYELNQCLADAGALAGEMQAAAEALDKRFTSIERTMNLYHYVRIMMACAEMQKVREEAGKLDGRARVLQVQINACREELKRLQSRRNLSGKEKEREDSLRSQVSDFVEQLQDYEVLISETDLIDWLDVIVEASISNYVNKRAGQAIRSGRLTLFNLLQKYCELQEAAASQVARNPFATSDPKKTIEFMMQSEQFILDYFSRKKSSMAAWLGGAAEEKVRKLASLQKDLLSEMESNRKKLR
;
A
#
# COMPACT_ATOMS: atom_id res chain seq x y z
N MET A 1 31.50 55.77 32.83
CA MET A 1 30.82 55.29 31.61
C MET A 1 29.80 54.27 32.06
N THR A 2 28.57 54.72 32.21
CA THR A 2 27.45 54.00 32.82
C THR A 2 26.80 53.15 31.75
N ALA A 3 26.75 51.83 31.95
CA ALA A 3 26.05 50.91 31.08
C ALA A 3 24.54 51.19 31.17
N VAL A 4 23.95 51.58 30.04
CA VAL A 4 22.50 51.72 29.89
C VAL A 4 21.96 50.31 29.74
N ALA A 5 21.20 49.86 30.74
CA ALA A 5 20.44 48.62 30.68
C ALA A 5 19.32 48.77 29.64
N GLU A 6 19.28 47.87 28.66
CA GLU A 6 18.17 47.74 27.73
C GLU A 6 16.89 47.37 28.50
N PRO A 7 15.74 47.97 28.17
CA PRO A 7 14.50 47.66 28.85
C PRO A 7 14.02 46.26 28.46
N ASN A 8 13.84 45.43 29.48
CA ASN A 8 13.19 44.13 29.43
C ASN A 8 11.79 44.30 28.83
N VAL A 9 11.59 43.90 27.57
CA VAL A 9 10.29 43.91 26.90
C VAL A 9 9.41 42.87 27.60
N ALA A 10 8.55 43.34 28.50
CA ALA A 10 7.53 42.52 29.13
C ALA A 10 6.65 41.91 28.04
N GLN A 11 6.78 40.60 27.82
CA GLN A 11 5.91 39.84 26.94
C GLN A 11 4.47 40.03 27.44
N SER A 12 3.65 40.75 26.67
CA SER A 12 2.21 40.82 26.93
C SER A 12 1.63 39.40 26.90
N PRO A 13 0.76 39.02 27.85
CA PRO A 13 0.22 37.67 27.90
C PRO A 13 -0.57 37.37 26.62
N MET A 14 -0.15 36.32 25.92
CA MET A 14 -0.78 35.87 24.67
C MET A 14 -2.13 35.22 24.99
N PHE A 15 -3.21 35.68 24.36
CA PHE A 15 -4.54 35.12 24.57
C PHE A 15 -4.71 33.78 23.84
N THR A 16 -5.23 32.77 24.54
CA THR A 16 -5.93 31.64 23.89
C THR A 16 -7.34 32.07 23.49
N ILE A 17 -7.95 31.41 22.49
CA ILE A 17 -9.36 31.66 22.10
C ILE A 17 -10.29 31.58 23.32
N GLN A 18 -10.08 30.60 24.20
CA GLN A 18 -10.89 30.43 25.40
C GLN A 18 -10.70 31.59 26.41
N SER A 19 -9.46 32.03 26.63
CA SER A 19 -9.18 33.17 27.52
C SER A 19 -9.68 34.50 26.94
N LEU A 20 -9.64 34.67 25.61
CA LEU A 20 -10.16 35.85 24.94
C LEU A 20 -11.69 35.93 25.05
N CYS A 21 -12.38 34.81 24.80
CA CYS A 21 -13.83 34.72 24.98
C CYS A 21 -14.25 35.02 26.42
N GLN A 22 -13.47 34.57 27.41
CA GLN A 22 -13.73 34.86 28.81
C GLN A 22 -13.46 36.34 29.13
N PHE A 23 -12.37 36.91 28.63
CA PHE A 23 -12.04 38.33 28.80
C PHE A 23 -13.14 39.25 28.24
N ILE A 24 -13.63 38.97 27.03
CA ILE A 24 -14.71 39.73 26.38
C ILE A 24 -16.03 39.67 27.18
N LYS A 25 -16.30 38.54 27.84
CA LYS A 25 -17.47 38.41 28.72
C LYS A 25 -17.33 39.28 29.97
N ASP A 26 -16.15 39.28 30.57
CA ASP A 26 -15.93 39.85 31.91
C ASP A 26 -15.59 41.36 31.89
N ASN A 27 -15.19 41.92 30.75
CA ASN A 27 -14.73 43.33 30.64
C ASN A 27 -15.66 44.20 29.79
N ASP A 28 -15.57 45.52 29.93
CA ASP A 28 -16.36 46.50 29.17
C ASP A 28 -15.78 46.77 27.77
N ALA A 29 -16.54 47.46 26.92
CA ALA A 29 -16.13 47.78 25.53
C ALA A 29 -14.79 48.54 25.49
N SER A 30 -14.59 49.50 26.40
CA SER A 30 -13.35 50.29 26.50
C SER A 30 -12.11 49.46 26.83
N ALA A 31 -12.25 48.40 27.62
CA ALA A 31 -11.15 47.47 27.91
C ALA A 31 -10.86 46.53 26.74
N ILE A 32 -11.88 46.15 25.96
CA ILE A 32 -11.73 45.33 24.75
C ILE A 32 -10.95 46.09 23.66
N GLU A 33 -11.22 47.39 23.48
CA GLU A 33 -10.52 48.25 22.51
C GLU A 33 -9.02 48.46 22.82
N ARG A 34 -8.59 48.19 24.05
CA ARG A 34 -7.18 48.33 24.46
C ARG A 34 -6.36 47.07 24.25
N ILE A 35 -6.97 45.98 23.78
CA ILE A 35 -6.25 44.73 23.52
C ILE A 35 -5.30 44.95 22.33
N SER A 36 -4.01 44.66 22.52
CA SER A 36 -3.06 44.67 21.40
C SER A 36 -3.38 43.54 20.43
N VAL A 37 -3.40 43.85 19.13
CA VAL A 37 -3.64 42.88 18.07
C VAL A 37 -2.58 41.77 18.06
N GLU A 38 -1.36 42.09 18.49
CA GLU A 38 -0.23 41.16 18.57
C GLU A 38 -0.40 40.08 19.66
N SER A 39 -1.26 40.32 20.66
CA SER A 39 -1.54 39.35 21.72
C SER A 39 -2.72 38.42 21.41
N LEU A 40 -3.38 38.60 20.26
CA LEU A 40 -4.53 37.81 19.85
C LEU A 40 -4.11 36.47 19.20
N PRO A 41 -4.92 35.42 19.31
CA PRO A 41 -4.68 34.17 18.59
C PRO A 41 -4.86 34.37 17.08
N ALA A 42 -4.07 33.63 16.28
CA ALA A 42 -4.05 33.75 14.82
C ALA A 42 -5.41 33.48 14.13
N ASN A 43 -6.26 32.63 14.74
CA ASN A 43 -7.56 32.24 14.20
C ASN A 43 -8.70 32.68 15.13
N LEU A 44 -9.21 33.89 14.92
CA LEU A 44 -10.39 34.38 15.61
C LEU A 44 -11.67 33.82 14.95
N PRO A 45 -12.64 33.32 15.74
CA PRO A 45 -13.95 32.94 15.22
C PRO A 45 -14.68 34.13 14.55
N ASP A 46 -15.08 33.98 13.29
CA ASP A 46 -15.80 35.03 12.53
C ASP A 46 -17.14 35.43 13.18
N ASN A 47 -17.70 34.54 13.99
CA ASN A 47 -18.96 34.71 14.69
C ASN A 47 -18.80 35.24 16.13
N LEU A 48 -17.59 35.66 16.55
CA LEU A 48 -17.35 36.12 17.91
C LEU A 48 -18.32 37.25 18.32
N SER A 49 -18.57 38.20 17.42
CA SER A 49 -19.46 39.36 17.63
C SER A 49 -20.94 38.99 17.78
N GLN A 50 -21.34 37.81 17.31
CA GLN A 50 -22.73 37.34 17.40
C GLN A 50 -23.10 36.82 18.79
N TYR A 51 -22.10 36.54 19.63
CA TYR A 51 -22.29 35.98 20.98
C TYR A 51 -22.04 36.99 22.10
N VAL A 52 -21.95 38.28 21.78
CA VAL A 52 -21.66 39.37 22.73
C VAL A 52 -22.84 40.33 22.79
N SER A 53 -23.02 41.02 23.92
CA SER A 53 -24.06 42.04 24.08
C SER A 53 -23.89 43.19 23.07
N GLU A 54 -24.99 43.83 22.67
CA GLU A 54 -24.97 44.93 21.68
C GLU A 54 -23.99 46.05 22.06
N GLU A 55 -23.87 46.37 23.34
CA GLU A 55 -22.96 47.40 23.87
C GLU A 55 -21.47 47.09 23.60
N LYS A 56 -21.09 45.81 23.47
CA LYS A 56 -19.71 45.38 23.24
C LYS A 56 -19.44 45.01 21.78
N ARG A 57 -20.49 44.89 20.97
CA ARG A 57 -20.43 44.37 19.61
C ARG A 57 -19.50 45.20 18.72
N GLY A 58 -19.59 46.52 18.78
CA GLY A 58 -18.73 47.42 17.98
C GLY A 58 -17.24 47.30 18.31
N ALA A 59 -16.91 47.19 19.60
CA ALA A 59 -15.53 46.98 20.05
C ALA A 59 -14.97 45.62 19.59
N VAL A 60 -15.79 44.55 19.65
CA VAL A 60 -15.40 43.20 19.20
C VAL A 60 -15.28 43.13 17.68
N GLU A 61 -16.19 43.73 16.93
CA GLU A 61 -16.10 43.80 15.46
C GLU A 61 -14.85 44.58 15.02
N SER A 62 -14.52 45.69 15.69
CA SER A 62 -13.30 46.45 15.42
C SER A 62 -12.04 45.63 15.73
N LEU A 63 -12.01 44.93 16.86
CA LEU A 63 -10.90 44.05 17.25
C LEU A 63 -10.70 42.91 16.24
N VAL A 64 -11.77 42.27 15.78
CA VAL A 64 -11.72 41.21 14.76
C VAL A 64 -11.20 41.78 13.44
N PHE A 65 -11.69 42.94 13.02
CA PHE A 65 -11.22 43.59 11.79
C PHE A 65 -9.73 43.95 11.85
N GLU A 66 -9.28 44.54 12.96
CA GLU A 66 -7.86 44.90 13.16
C GLU A 66 -6.97 43.65 13.19
N ALA A 67 -7.42 42.57 13.82
CA ALA A 67 -6.74 41.28 13.80
C ALA A 67 -6.62 40.68 12.40
N SER A 68 -7.71 40.68 11.62
CA SER A 68 -7.67 40.22 10.23
C SER A 68 -6.73 41.08 9.37
N ALA A 69 -6.75 42.41 9.55
CA ALA A 69 -5.87 43.31 8.83
C ALA A 69 -4.38 43.10 9.19
N PHE A 70 -4.08 42.85 10.47
CA PHE A 70 -2.73 42.52 10.94
C PHE A 70 -2.24 41.20 10.35
N GLN A 71 -3.07 40.14 10.39
CA GLN A 71 -2.75 38.84 9.80
C GLN A 71 -2.52 38.93 8.29
N LEU A 72 -3.32 39.73 7.57
CA LEU A 72 -3.13 39.94 6.13
C LEU A 72 -1.78 40.61 5.83
N ARG A 73 -1.40 41.63 6.62
CA ARG A 73 -0.08 42.29 6.48
C ARG A 73 1.07 41.33 6.80
N ARG A 74 0.92 40.49 7.83
CA ARG A 74 1.90 39.46 8.17
C ARG A 74 2.06 38.43 7.06
N ASN A 75 0.96 37.95 6.49
CA ASN A 75 0.98 37.02 5.36
C ASN A 75 1.67 37.64 4.14
N ALA A 76 1.38 38.91 3.83
CA ALA A 76 2.05 39.63 2.74
C ALA A 76 3.56 39.79 3.02
N GLU A 77 3.96 40.09 4.26
CA GLU A 77 5.38 40.16 4.65
C GLU A 77 6.09 38.80 4.46
N ILE A 78 5.44 37.70 4.87
CA ILE A 78 6.00 36.35 4.72
C ILE A 78 6.15 35.99 3.24
N GLU A 79 5.12 36.24 2.43
CA GLU A 79 5.16 35.94 0.99
C GLU A 79 6.20 36.78 0.26
N GLU A 80 6.30 38.07 0.55
CA GLU A 80 7.28 38.96 -0.08
C GLU A 80 8.72 38.56 0.26
N ARG A 81 8.97 38.15 1.51
CA ARG A 81 10.33 37.85 1.98
C ARG A 81 10.77 36.41 1.71
N PHE A 82 9.87 35.44 1.79
CA PHE A 82 10.20 34.02 1.78
C PHE A 82 9.44 33.21 0.72
N GLY A 83 8.48 33.83 0.02
CA GLY A 83 7.72 33.20 -1.05
C GLY A 83 6.42 32.51 -0.59
N ALA A 84 5.62 32.12 -1.58
CA ALA A 84 4.29 31.55 -1.38
C ALA A 84 4.30 30.18 -0.68
N ASP A 85 5.35 29.36 -0.89
CA ASP A 85 5.46 28.04 -0.25
C ASP A 85 5.60 28.14 1.28
N VAL A 86 6.43 29.08 1.76
CA VAL A 86 6.60 29.35 3.20
C VAL A 86 5.32 29.90 3.80
N LEU A 87 4.61 30.79 3.09
CA LEU A 87 3.30 31.27 3.53
C LEU A 87 2.29 30.12 3.66
N ALA A 88 2.22 29.25 2.65
CA ALA A 88 1.33 28.08 2.67
C ALA A 88 1.66 27.14 3.84
N ALA A 89 2.96 26.95 4.14
CA ALA A 89 3.41 26.17 5.29
C ALA A 89 2.93 26.78 6.63
N VAL A 90 3.10 28.09 6.85
CA VAL A 90 2.60 28.78 8.04
C VAL A 90 1.08 28.64 8.17
N GLN A 91 0.33 28.86 7.08
CA GLN A 91 -1.13 28.75 7.08
C GLN A 91 -1.58 27.31 7.40
N SER A 92 -0.95 26.31 6.78
CA SER A 92 -1.29 24.90 7.01
C SER A 92 -1.03 24.44 8.44
N ALA A 93 -0.03 25.03 9.12
CA ALA A 93 0.30 24.74 10.50
C ALA A 93 -0.75 25.29 11.49
N SER A 94 -1.50 26.32 11.10
CA SER A 94 -2.53 26.94 11.94
C SER A 94 -3.85 26.14 12.01
N GLY A 95 -3.99 25.11 11.17
CA GLY A 95 -5.16 24.23 11.11
C GLY A 95 -5.26 23.23 12.27
N LYS A 96 -6.35 22.44 12.30
CA LYS A 96 -6.50 21.33 13.27
C LYS A 96 -5.36 20.32 13.12
N THR A 97 -4.93 19.74 14.24
CA THR A 97 -3.78 18.81 14.31
C THR A 97 -3.91 17.53 13.49
N ASP A 98 -5.13 17.00 13.32
CA ASP A 98 -5.41 15.84 12.46
C ASP A 98 -6.46 16.22 11.41
N SER A 99 -6.25 15.84 10.14
CA SER A 99 -7.25 15.96 9.08
C SER A 99 -8.42 14.98 9.31
N GLY A 100 -9.55 15.23 8.62
CA GLY A 100 -10.68 14.30 8.63
C GLY A 100 -10.28 12.90 8.13
N ASP A 101 -9.47 12.84 7.09
CA ASP A 101 -9.00 11.59 6.48
C ASP A 101 -8.06 10.84 7.42
N HIS A 102 -7.14 11.53 8.10
CA HIS A 102 -6.26 10.90 9.09
C HIS A 102 -7.04 10.32 10.27
N ILE A 103 -8.07 11.03 10.75
CA ILE A 103 -8.96 10.54 11.82
C ILE A 103 -9.69 9.27 11.36
N GLN A 104 -10.28 9.29 10.17
CA GLN A 104 -10.96 8.11 9.63
C GLN A 104 -9.99 6.94 9.44
N PHE A 105 -8.81 7.20 8.89
CA PHE A 105 -7.76 6.20 8.70
C PHE A 105 -7.37 5.55 10.03
N LYS A 106 -7.12 6.35 11.08
CA LYS A 106 -6.85 5.85 12.45
C LYS A 106 -7.97 4.96 12.98
N MET A 107 -9.23 5.36 12.78
CA MET A 107 -10.40 4.59 13.22
C MET A 107 -10.50 3.24 12.51
N HIS A 108 -10.35 3.22 11.19
CA HIS A 108 -10.39 1.99 10.39
C HIS A 108 -9.20 1.08 10.67
N LEU A 109 -8.01 1.66 10.87
CA LEU A 109 -6.81 0.91 11.23
C LEU A 109 -6.97 0.23 12.58
N LYS A 110 -7.53 0.94 13.57
CA LYS A 110 -7.82 0.34 14.88
C LYS A 110 -8.78 -0.84 14.74
N ARG A 111 -9.86 -0.70 13.97
CA ARG A 111 -10.81 -1.80 13.70
C ARG A 111 -10.13 -2.98 13.02
N LEU A 112 -9.22 -2.74 12.07
CA LEU A 112 -8.46 -3.79 11.42
C LEU A 112 -7.56 -4.53 12.42
N VAL A 113 -6.84 -3.81 13.28
CA VAL A 113 -6.00 -4.39 14.33
C VAL A 113 -6.82 -5.26 15.29
N ASP A 114 -7.94 -4.73 15.78
CA ASP A 114 -8.82 -5.44 16.71
C ASP A 114 -9.39 -6.71 16.06
N THR A 115 -9.80 -6.60 14.79
CA THR A 115 -10.32 -7.73 14.00
C THR A 115 -9.25 -8.78 13.76
N TYR A 116 -8.03 -8.36 13.39
CA TYR A 116 -6.89 -9.26 13.18
C TYR A 116 -6.54 -10.05 14.44
N GLN A 117 -6.53 -9.38 15.60
CA GLN A 117 -6.27 -10.04 16.88
C GLN A 117 -7.38 -11.04 17.25
N ALA A 118 -8.65 -10.65 17.07
CA ALA A 118 -9.80 -11.48 17.43
C ALA A 118 -10.05 -12.66 16.48
N SER A 119 -9.54 -12.61 15.26
CA SER A 119 -9.81 -13.63 14.25
C SER A 119 -8.64 -14.55 13.96
N ARG A 120 -7.55 -14.51 14.73
CA ARG A 120 -6.35 -15.35 14.52
C ARG A 120 -6.66 -16.84 14.33
N ASP A 121 -7.65 -17.36 15.05
CA ASP A 121 -8.02 -18.79 15.05
C ASP A 121 -9.13 -19.14 14.05
N LYS A 122 -9.67 -18.16 13.30
CA LYS A 122 -10.73 -18.38 12.32
C LYS A 122 -10.21 -18.95 10.99
N SER A 123 -11.13 -19.50 10.20
CA SER A 123 -10.84 -19.99 8.85
C SER A 123 -10.42 -18.84 7.91
N ASN A 124 -9.64 -19.15 6.87
CA ASN A 124 -9.11 -18.13 5.94
C ASN A 124 -10.19 -17.35 5.21
N ARG A 125 -11.23 -18.06 4.77
CA ARG A 125 -12.33 -17.43 4.04
C ARG A 125 -13.06 -16.42 4.92
N GLU A 126 -13.33 -16.78 6.17
CA GLU A 126 -13.92 -15.87 7.15
C GLU A 126 -13.00 -14.68 7.45
N GLN A 127 -11.69 -14.92 7.58
CA GLN A 127 -10.70 -13.86 7.77
C GLN A 127 -10.71 -12.87 6.59
N ALA A 128 -10.63 -13.38 5.36
CA ALA A 128 -10.61 -12.57 4.14
C ALA A 128 -11.88 -11.73 3.99
N GLU A 129 -13.06 -12.33 4.22
CA GLU A 129 -14.35 -11.62 4.18
C GLU A 129 -14.45 -10.52 5.24
N LEU A 130 -13.83 -10.71 6.42
CA LEU A 130 -13.79 -9.70 7.49
C LEU A 130 -12.82 -8.55 7.20
N TYR A 131 -11.69 -8.84 6.55
CA TYR A 131 -10.64 -7.84 6.31
C TYR A 131 -10.85 -7.04 5.04
N ALA A 132 -11.35 -7.66 3.97
CA ALA A 132 -11.48 -7.04 2.64
C ALA A 132 -12.09 -5.63 2.66
N PRO A 133 -13.25 -5.37 3.30
CA PRO A 133 -13.83 -4.03 3.31
C PRO A 133 -12.97 -3.02 4.09
N LEU A 134 -12.32 -3.45 5.18
CA LEU A 134 -11.44 -2.59 5.97
C LEU A 134 -10.17 -2.24 5.21
N LEU A 135 -9.59 -3.21 4.49
CA LEU A 135 -8.39 -3.01 3.69
C LEU A 135 -8.67 -2.08 2.51
N SER A 136 -9.77 -2.27 1.79
CA SER A 136 -10.17 -1.38 0.68
C SER A 136 -10.32 0.07 1.15
N THR A 137 -11.06 0.32 2.24
CA THR A 137 -11.20 1.68 2.79
C THR A 137 -9.85 2.26 3.23
N LEU A 138 -8.98 1.45 3.85
CA LEU A 138 -7.66 1.93 4.26
C LEU A 138 -6.75 2.24 3.07
N GLU A 139 -6.81 1.46 2.00
CA GLU A 139 -6.03 1.70 0.78
C GLU A 139 -6.47 3.01 0.11
N GLU A 140 -7.77 3.26 0.01
CA GLU A 140 -8.34 4.53 -0.48
C GLU A 140 -7.90 5.72 0.39
N LEU A 141 -8.02 5.61 1.71
CA LEU A 141 -7.63 6.66 2.64
C LEU A 141 -6.11 6.83 2.75
N SER A 142 -5.31 5.83 2.35
CA SER A 142 -3.85 5.90 2.47
C SER A 142 -3.23 6.95 1.53
N VAL A 143 -3.86 7.22 0.38
CA VAL A 143 -3.39 8.21 -0.60
C VAL A 143 -3.44 9.63 -0.01
N PRO A 144 -4.60 10.18 0.38
CA PRO A 144 -4.67 11.52 0.94
C PRO A 144 -3.86 11.66 2.25
N VAL A 145 -3.76 10.60 3.05
CA VAL A 145 -2.93 10.60 4.28
C VAL A 145 -1.43 10.66 3.95
N LYS A 146 -0.97 9.98 2.89
CA LYS A 146 0.42 10.07 2.41
C LYS A 146 0.71 11.46 1.84
N ASP A 147 -0.23 12.04 1.11
CA ASP A 147 -0.11 13.41 0.57
C ASP A 147 0.00 14.43 1.70
N GLU A 148 -0.88 14.34 2.70
CA GLU A 148 -0.83 15.17 3.91
C GLU A 148 0.50 15.03 4.67
N MET A 149 1.03 13.80 4.77
CA MET A 149 2.34 13.55 5.38
C MET A 149 3.45 14.24 4.59
N GLY A 150 3.39 14.19 3.25
CA GLY A 150 4.35 14.83 2.35
C GLY A 150 4.30 16.36 2.44
N GLU A 151 3.10 16.94 2.48
CA GLU A 151 2.89 18.38 2.66
C GLU A 151 3.43 18.86 4.00
N ALA A 152 3.15 18.15 5.10
CA ALA A 152 3.68 18.49 6.42
C ALA A 152 5.21 18.42 6.46
N ALA A 153 5.81 17.40 5.86
CA ALA A 153 7.27 17.25 5.80
C ALA A 153 7.92 18.39 4.97
N ARG A 154 7.34 18.70 3.81
CA ARG A 154 7.82 19.77 2.93
C ARG A 154 7.71 21.14 3.59
N GLY A 155 6.54 21.48 4.14
CA GLY A 155 6.34 22.75 4.81
C GLY A 155 7.24 22.92 6.04
N GLY A 156 7.43 21.85 6.82
CA GLY A 156 8.40 21.85 7.93
C GLY A 156 9.84 22.09 7.46
N TYR A 157 10.24 21.51 6.35
CA TYR A 157 11.57 21.72 5.76
C TYR A 157 11.77 23.15 5.25
N GLU A 158 10.79 23.70 4.52
CA GLU A 158 10.82 25.06 4.00
C GLU A 158 10.90 26.10 5.14
N LEU A 159 10.08 25.94 6.19
CA LEU A 159 10.14 26.82 7.36
C LEU A 159 11.50 26.78 8.04
N ASN A 160 12.05 25.57 8.26
CA ASN A 160 13.35 25.41 8.92
C ASN A 160 14.51 26.03 8.13
N GLN A 161 14.44 26.06 6.80
CA GLN A 161 15.47 26.71 5.97
C GLN A 161 15.48 28.24 6.16
N CYS A 162 14.32 28.85 6.36
CA CYS A 162 14.18 30.30 6.47
C CYS A 162 14.34 30.84 7.90
N LEU A 163 14.39 29.97 8.92
CA LEU A 163 14.44 30.37 10.34
C LEU A 163 15.59 31.32 10.69
N ALA A 164 16.77 31.12 10.09
CA ALA A 164 17.95 31.95 10.36
C ALA A 164 17.75 33.43 9.94
N ASP A 165 16.96 33.66 8.89
CA ASP A 165 16.71 34.97 8.29
C ASP A 165 15.33 35.56 8.68
N ALA A 166 14.57 34.84 9.51
CA ALA A 166 13.19 35.17 9.86
C ALA A 166 13.06 36.45 10.71
N GLY A 167 14.08 36.79 11.51
CA GLY A 167 14.07 37.98 12.37
C GLY A 167 12.88 37.96 13.35
N ALA A 168 12.02 38.99 13.31
CA ALA A 168 10.84 39.07 14.17
C ALA A 168 9.79 37.95 13.92
N LEU A 169 9.80 37.30 12.74
CA LEU A 169 8.91 36.20 12.40
C LEU A 169 9.40 34.84 12.89
N ALA A 170 10.63 34.76 13.45
CA ALA A 170 11.26 33.49 13.82
C ALA A 170 10.42 32.68 14.81
N GLY A 171 9.79 33.34 15.80
CA GLY A 171 8.95 32.66 16.78
C GLY A 171 7.71 32.01 16.17
N GLU A 172 7.04 32.70 15.24
CA GLU A 172 5.87 32.19 14.53
C GLU A 172 6.25 31.03 13.60
N MET A 173 7.31 31.20 12.80
CA MET A 173 7.81 30.17 11.89
C MET A 173 8.27 28.91 12.64
N GLN A 174 8.91 29.09 13.81
CA GLN A 174 9.33 27.98 14.65
C GLN A 174 8.11 27.23 15.20
N ALA A 175 7.11 27.95 15.71
CA ALA A 175 5.88 27.32 16.20
C ALA A 175 5.14 26.57 15.09
N ALA A 176 5.10 27.13 13.87
CA ALA A 176 4.54 26.48 12.70
C ALA A 176 5.31 25.20 12.32
N ALA A 177 6.65 25.27 12.29
CA ALA A 177 7.50 24.11 11.99
C ALA A 177 7.30 22.98 13.02
N GLU A 178 7.24 23.31 14.31
CA GLU A 178 6.96 22.35 15.38
C GLU A 178 5.56 21.72 15.27
N ALA A 179 4.55 22.48 14.84
CA ALA A 179 3.21 21.97 14.61
C ALA A 179 3.16 20.99 13.42
N LEU A 180 3.84 21.32 12.31
CA LEU A 180 3.95 20.43 11.15
C LEU A 180 4.75 19.16 11.47
N ASP A 181 5.83 19.25 12.24
CA ASP A 181 6.61 18.08 12.69
C ASP A 181 5.79 17.14 13.58
N LYS A 182 5.00 17.70 14.51
CA LYS A 182 4.06 16.91 15.32
C LYS A 182 3.01 16.20 14.46
N ARG A 183 2.46 16.88 13.45
CA ARG A 183 1.50 16.32 12.50
C ARG A 183 2.13 15.22 11.65
N PHE A 184 3.29 15.47 11.06
CA PHE A 184 4.08 14.47 10.34
C PHE A 184 4.31 13.23 11.19
N THR A 185 4.82 13.39 12.41
CA THR A 185 5.10 12.28 13.33
C THR A 185 3.83 11.50 13.71
N SER A 186 2.69 12.18 13.89
CA SER A 186 1.39 11.56 14.15
C SER A 186 0.93 10.67 12.99
N ILE A 187 1.06 11.18 11.76
CA ILE A 187 0.70 10.46 10.53
C ILE A 187 1.66 9.28 10.32
N GLU A 188 2.96 9.52 10.40
CA GLU A 188 4.00 8.52 10.21
C GLU A 188 3.81 7.33 11.15
N ARG A 189 3.52 7.57 12.44
CA ARG A 189 3.22 6.49 13.40
C ARG A 189 2.03 5.65 12.98
N THR A 190 0.99 6.28 12.45
CA THR A 190 -0.24 5.59 12.01
C THR A 190 0.03 4.76 10.76
N MET A 191 0.74 5.32 9.77
CA MET A 191 1.16 4.62 8.56
C MET A 191 2.10 3.45 8.87
N ASN A 192 3.06 3.64 9.78
CA ASN A 192 3.96 2.59 10.23
C ASN A 192 3.20 1.42 10.87
N LEU A 193 2.16 1.70 11.66
CA LEU A 193 1.30 0.65 12.22
C LEU A 193 0.50 -0.07 11.12
N TYR A 194 -0.04 0.66 10.15
CA TYR A 194 -0.74 0.08 9.00
C TYR A 194 0.17 -0.90 8.23
N HIS A 195 1.36 -0.46 7.80
CA HIS A 195 2.30 -1.31 7.07
C HIS A 195 2.77 -2.51 7.92
N TYR A 196 2.96 -2.34 9.23
CA TYR A 196 3.26 -3.42 10.15
C TYR A 196 2.16 -4.49 10.19
N VAL A 197 0.89 -4.08 10.27
CA VAL A 197 -0.22 -5.04 10.31
C VAL A 197 -0.37 -5.73 8.95
N ARG A 198 -0.28 -4.97 7.85
CA ARG A 198 -0.37 -5.52 6.49
C ARG A 198 0.69 -6.59 6.24
N ILE A 199 1.95 -6.37 6.62
CA ILE A 199 2.99 -7.38 6.43
C ILE A 199 2.72 -8.65 7.25
N MET A 200 2.20 -8.52 8.48
CA MET A 200 1.86 -9.68 9.30
C MET A 200 0.70 -10.49 8.69
N MET A 201 -0.28 -9.81 8.11
CA MET A 201 -1.39 -10.45 7.41
C MET A 201 -0.93 -11.13 6.12
N ALA A 202 -0.20 -10.43 5.26
CA ALA A 202 0.31 -10.97 4.00
C ALA A 202 1.24 -12.17 4.24
N CYS A 203 2.13 -12.11 5.23
CA CYS A 203 2.98 -13.25 5.59
C CYS A 203 2.17 -14.46 6.06
N ALA A 204 1.12 -14.25 6.85
CA ALA A 204 0.25 -15.33 7.28
C ALA A 204 -0.52 -15.95 6.12
N GLU A 205 -1.04 -15.12 5.22
CA GLU A 205 -1.75 -15.56 4.01
C GLU A 205 -0.83 -16.35 3.08
N MET A 206 0.32 -15.79 2.70
CA MET A 206 1.31 -16.47 1.86
C MET A 206 1.75 -17.82 2.44
N GLN A 207 1.98 -17.89 3.76
CA GLN A 207 2.39 -19.14 4.39
C GLN A 207 1.30 -20.21 4.29
N LYS A 208 0.04 -19.84 4.41
CA LYS A 208 -1.10 -20.76 4.26
C LYS A 208 -1.26 -21.22 2.81
N VAL A 209 -1.20 -20.30 1.84
CA VAL A 209 -1.23 -20.64 0.41
C VAL A 209 -0.10 -21.59 0.06
N ARG A 210 1.11 -21.37 0.60
CA ARG A 210 2.25 -22.28 0.42
C ARG A 210 2.00 -23.66 1.01
N GLU A 211 1.38 -23.76 2.19
CA GLU A 211 1.04 -25.04 2.81
C GLU A 211 -0.04 -25.79 2.05
N GLU A 212 -1.05 -25.10 1.55
CA GLU A 212 -2.10 -25.66 0.69
C GLU A 212 -1.53 -26.15 -0.64
N ALA A 213 -0.68 -25.34 -1.29
CA ALA A 213 0.10 -25.73 -2.47
C ALA A 213 0.92 -27.00 -2.21
N GLY A 214 1.62 -27.08 -1.08
CA GLY A 214 2.41 -28.26 -0.72
C GLY A 214 1.57 -29.53 -0.54
N LYS A 215 0.38 -29.43 0.07
CA LYS A 215 -0.53 -30.57 0.28
C LYS A 215 -1.09 -31.10 -1.04
N LEU A 216 -1.45 -30.19 -1.94
CA LEU A 216 -2.07 -30.53 -3.22
C LEU A 216 -1.03 -31.03 -4.24
N ASP A 217 0.19 -30.48 -4.22
CA ASP A 217 1.32 -30.96 -5.01
C ASP A 217 1.63 -32.45 -4.81
N GLY A 218 1.55 -32.92 -3.57
CA GLY A 218 1.77 -34.34 -3.27
C GLY A 218 0.77 -35.24 -4.01
N ARG A 219 -0.48 -34.81 -4.11
CA ARG A 219 -1.56 -35.54 -4.80
C ARG A 219 -1.43 -35.42 -6.32
N ALA A 220 -1.19 -34.21 -6.81
CA ALA A 220 -1.00 -33.96 -8.24
C ALA A 220 0.17 -34.75 -8.83
N ARG A 221 1.30 -34.87 -8.11
CA ARG A 221 2.46 -35.68 -8.57
C ARG A 221 2.12 -37.15 -8.72
N VAL A 222 1.33 -37.73 -7.81
CA VAL A 222 0.91 -39.14 -7.88
C VAL A 222 0.07 -39.36 -9.13
N LEU A 223 -0.90 -38.49 -9.39
CA LEU A 223 -1.72 -38.54 -10.60
C LEU A 223 -0.90 -38.34 -11.88
N GLN A 224 0.07 -37.41 -11.88
CA GLN A 224 0.94 -37.18 -13.04
C GLN A 224 1.76 -38.42 -13.41
N VAL A 225 2.28 -39.15 -12.42
CA VAL A 225 2.99 -40.42 -12.63
C VAL A 225 2.06 -41.47 -13.26
N GLN A 226 0.81 -41.57 -12.76
CA GLN A 226 -0.19 -42.48 -13.32
C GLN A 226 -0.59 -42.11 -14.76
N ILE A 227 -0.83 -40.82 -15.04
CA ILE A 227 -1.13 -40.31 -16.39
C ILE A 227 0.01 -40.65 -17.35
N ASN A 228 1.27 -40.41 -16.96
CA ASN A 228 2.42 -40.69 -17.81
C ASN A 228 2.58 -42.18 -18.08
N ALA A 229 2.37 -43.04 -17.07
CA ALA A 229 2.40 -44.50 -17.25
C ALA A 229 1.32 -44.96 -18.25
N CYS A 230 0.09 -44.48 -18.12
CA CYS A 230 -0.99 -44.79 -19.06
C CYS A 230 -0.71 -44.26 -20.47
N ARG A 231 -0.14 -43.05 -20.61
CA ARG A 231 0.25 -42.47 -21.91
C ARG A 231 1.37 -43.25 -22.58
N GLU A 232 2.35 -43.75 -21.83
CA GLU A 232 3.40 -44.61 -22.38
C GLU A 232 2.84 -45.95 -22.86
N GLU A 233 1.91 -46.56 -22.10
CA GLU A 233 1.23 -47.79 -22.48
C GLU A 233 0.38 -47.59 -23.75
N LEU A 234 -0.37 -46.49 -23.83
CA LEU A 234 -1.10 -46.07 -25.04
C LEU A 234 -0.18 -45.92 -26.24
N LYS A 235 0.96 -45.23 -26.08
CA LYS A 235 1.94 -45.04 -27.15
C LYS A 235 2.52 -46.36 -27.63
N ARG A 236 2.78 -47.31 -26.72
CA ARG A 236 3.24 -48.67 -27.06
C ARG A 236 2.17 -49.43 -27.85
N LEU A 237 0.90 -49.36 -27.43
CA LEU A 237 -0.21 -50.00 -28.16
C LEU A 237 -0.38 -49.38 -29.55
N GLN A 238 -0.40 -48.05 -29.66
CA GLN A 238 -0.58 -47.34 -30.93
C GLN A 238 0.58 -47.53 -31.92
N SER A 239 1.78 -47.84 -31.43
CA SER A 239 2.92 -48.17 -32.30
C SER A 239 2.77 -49.54 -32.99
N ARG A 240 1.81 -50.37 -32.57
CA ARG A 240 1.53 -51.68 -33.20
C ARG A 240 0.55 -51.50 -34.37
N ARG A 241 0.90 -52.06 -35.52
CA ARG A 241 0.18 -51.85 -36.80
C ARG A 241 -1.21 -52.51 -36.84
N ASN A 242 -1.43 -53.56 -36.05
CA ASN A 242 -2.71 -54.27 -35.93
C ASN A 242 -2.96 -54.61 -34.45
N LEU A 243 -4.00 -54.02 -33.86
CA LEU A 243 -4.45 -54.31 -32.50
C LEU A 243 -5.53 -55.40 -32.52
N SER A 244 -5.41 -56.38 -31.63
CA SER A 244 -6.48 -57.37 -31.37
C SER A 244 -7.68 -56.71 -30.68
N GLY A 245 -8.85 -57.37 -30.67
CA GLY A 245 -10.07 -56.85 -30.03
C GLY A 245 -9.86 -56.48 -28.55
N LYS A 246 -9.14 -57.32 -27.79
CA LYS A 246 -8.79 -57.04 -26.38
C LYS A 246 -7.82 -55.86 -26.23
N GLU A 247 -6.91 -55.67 -27.18
CA GLU A 247 -5.99 -54.53 -27.15
C GLU A 247 -6.71 -53.22 -27.50
N LYS A 248 -7.76 -53.26 -28.34
CA LYS A 248 -8.63 -52.09 -28.59
C LYS A 248 -9.44 -51.72 -27.35
N GLU A 249 -10.07 -52.69 -26.68
CA GLU A 249 -10.76 -52.45 -25.40
C GLU A 249 -9.82 -51.88 -24.33
N ARG A 250 -8.57 -52.37 -24.29
CA ARG A 250 -7.53 -51.84 -23.40
C ARG A 250 -7.12 -50.42 -23.78
N GLU A 251 -7.00 -50.11 -25.08
CA GLU A 251 -6.72 -48.75 -25.56
C GLU A 251 -7.82 -47.78 -25.12
N ASP A 252 -9.09 -48.13 -25.31
CA ASP A 252 -10.23 -47.30 -24.92
C ASP A 252 -10.30 -47.12 -23.39
N SER A 253 -10.06 -48.19 -22.63
CA SER A 253 -9.99 -48.13 -21.17
C SER A 253 -8.86 -47.21 -20.68
N LEU A 254 -7.67 -47.28 -21.30
CA LEU A 254 -6.55 -46.40 -20.95
C LEU A 254 -6.82 -44.94 -21.33
N ARG A 255 -7.50 -44.68 -22.45
CA ARG A 255 -7.94 -43.32 -22.82
C ARG A 255 -8.91 -42.76 -21.80
N SER A 256 -9.89 -43.55 -21.36
CA SER A 256 -10.82 -43.16 -20.29
C SER A 256 -10.08 -42.85 -18.99
N GLN A 257 -9.17 -43.74 -18.55
CA GLN A 257 -8.39 -43.51 -17.33
C GLN A 257 -7.51 -42.26 -17.40
N VAL A 258 -6.89 -41.99 -18.57
CA VAL A 258 -6.14 -40.74 -18.76
C VAL A 258 -7.06 -39.53 -18.66
N SER A 259 -8.28 -39.60 -19.22
CA SER A 259 -9.27 -38.52 -19.09
C SER A 259 -9.66 -38.30 -17.63
N ASP A 260 -10.01 -39.38 -16.91
CA ASP A 260 -10.45 -39.32 -15.51
C ASP A 260 -9.33 -38.79 -14.60
N PHE A 261 -8.08 -39.22 -14.80
CA PHE A 261 -6.94 -38.70 -14.04
C PHE A 261 -6.61 -37.26 -14.38
N VAL A 262 -6.77 -36.84 -15.64
CA VAL A 262 -6.59 -35.44 -16.04
C VAL A 262 -7.65 -34.55 -15.41
N GLU A 263 -8.91 -35.00 -15.35
CA GLU A 263 -9.98 -34.29 -14.66
C GLU A 263 -9.71 -34.19 -13.15
N GLN A 264 -9.35 -35.29 -12.50
CA GLN A 264 -8.96 -35.28 -11.08
C GLN A 264 -7.71 -34.42 -10.80
N LEU A 265 -6.80 -34.28 -11.76
CA LEU A 265 -5.62 -33.45 -11.59
C LEU A 265 -5.99 -31.95 -11.57
N GLN A 266 -7.05 -31.55 -12.28
CA GLN A 266 -7.60 -30.20 -12.20
C GLN A 266 -8.16 -29.89 -10.80
N ASP A 267 -8.73 -30.89 -10.10
CA ASP A 267 -9.22 -30.72 -8.72
C ASP A 267 -8.10 -30.47 -7.70
N TYR A 268 -6.85 -30.77 -8.05
CA TYR A 268 -5.68 -30.56 -7.20
C TYR A 268 -4.77 -29.43 -7.70
N GLU A 269 -5.19 -28.68 -8.70
CA GLU A 269 -4.44 -27.52 -9.20
C GLU A 269 -4.63 -26.34 -8.24
N VAL A 270 -3.53 -25.88 -7.64
CA VAL A 270 -3.56 -24.70 -6.77
C VAL A 270 -3.48 -23.45 -7.62
N LEU A 271 -4.56 -22.68 -7.60
CA LEU A 271 -4.61 -21.38 -8.25
C LEU A 271 -3.89 -20.36 -7.37
N ILE A 272 -2.64 -20.08 -7.70
CA ILE A 272 -1.93 -18.89 -7.21
C ILE A 272 -2.36 -17.74 -8.12
N SER A 273 -3.05 -16.75 -7.56
CA SER A 273 -3.50 -15.58 -8.31
C SER A 273 -2.30 -14.66 -8.62
N GLU A 274 -2.28 -14.13 -9.83
CA GLU A 274 -1.32 -13.10 -10.24
C GLU A 274 -1.50 -11.83 -9.39
N THR A 275 -2.75 -11.44 -9.12
CA THR A 275 -3.09 -10.28 -8.29
C THR A 275 -2.53 -10.43 -6.87
N ASP A 276 -2.66 -11.62 -6.27
CA ASP A 276 -2.17 -11.85 -4.90
C ASP A 276 -0.63 -11.72 -4.83
N LEU A 277 0.08 -12.22 -5.85
CA LEU A 277 1.54 -12.10 -5.94
C LEU A 277 1.98 -10.63 -6.02
N ILE A 278 1.23 -9.79 -6.74
CA ILE A 278 1.47 -8.35 -6.87
C ILE A 278 1.21 -7.65 -5.53
N ASP A 279 0.05 -7.92 -4.93
CA ASP A 279 -0.35 -7.29 -3.68
C ASP A 279 0.62 -7.64 -2.53
N TRP A 280 1.03 -8.90 -2.42
CA TRP A 280 2.01 -9.32 -1.43
C TRP A 280 3.39 -8.69 -1.66
N LEU A 281 3.82 -8.57 -2.93
CA LEU A 281 5.06 -7.86 -3.27
C LEU A 281 5.00 -6.41 -2.79
N ASP A 282 3.92 -5.70 -3.12
CA ASP A 282 3.75 -4.29 -2.76
C ASP A 282 3.72 -4.09 -1.25
N VAL A 283 2.99 -4.93 -0.51
CA VAL A 283 3.00 -4.91 0.96
C VAL A 283 4.40 -5.09 1.53
N ILE A 284 5.20 -6.03 1.00
CA ILE A 284 6.56 -6.23 1.51
C ILE A 284 7.46 -5.03 1.15
N VAL A 285 7.34 -4.48 -0.06
CA VAL A 285 8.10 -3.30 -0.52
C VAL A 285 7.81 -2.11 0.38
N GLU A 286 6.54 -1.76 0.58
CA GLU A 286 6.13 -0.65 1.43
C GLU A 286 6.63 -0.83 2.88
N ALA A 287 6.43 -2.02 3.45
CA ALA A 287 6.92 -2.34 4.80
C ALA A 287 8.45 -2.25 4.91
N SER A 288 9.16 -2.52 3.81
CA SER A 288 10.63 -2.48 3.76
C SER A 288 11.19 -1.06 3.60
N ILE A 289 10.36 -0.06 3.26
CA ILE A 289 10.78 1.35 3.21
C ILE A 289 10.70 1.98 4.61
N SER A 290 9.74 1.54 5.44
CA SER A 290 9.61 2.03 6.81
C SER A 290 10.73 1.53 7.72
N ASN A 291 11.51 2.47 8.27
CA ASN A 291 12.55 2.18 9.28
C ASN A 291 11.97 1.51 10.54
N TYR A 292 10.78 1.94 10.96
CA TYR A 292 10.09 1.36 12.12
C TYR A 292 9.71 -0.10 11.86
N VAL A 293 9.07 -0.37 10.72
CA VAL A 293 8.60 -1.71 10.37
C VAL A 293 9.79 -2.64 10.12
N ASN A 294 10.86 -2.17 9.48
CA ASN A 294 12.11 -2.94 9.35
C ASN A 294 12.70 -3.36 10.70
N LYS A 295 12.70 -2.47 11.70
CA LYS A 295 13.20 -2.81 13.05
C LYS A 295 12.29 -3.79 13.78
N ARG A 296 10.96 -3.62 13.68
CA ARG A 296 9.98 -4.40 14.45
C ARG A 296 9.58 -5.73 13.79
N ALA A 297 9.49 -5.76 12.47
CA ALA A 297 9.02 -6.87 11.65
C ALA A 297 10.08 -7.35 10.64
N GLY A 298 11.36 -6.99 10.80
CA GLY A 298 12.41 -7.35 9.83
C GLY A 298 12.54 -8.86 9.58
N GLN A 299 12.30 -9.71 10.58
CA GLN A 299 12.25 -11.16 10.37
C GLN A 299 11.03 -11.59 9.55
N ALA A 300 9.85 -11.02 9.85
CA ALA A 300 8.63 -11.30 9.09
C ALA A 300 8.79 -10.86 7.62
N ILE A 301 9.39 -9.69 7.36
CA ILE A 301 9.73 -9.22 6.02
C ILE A 301 10.65 -10.23 5.32
N ARG A 302 11.75 -10.65 5.95
CA ARG A 302 12.68 -11.62 5.34
C ARG A 302 12.00 -12.96 5.04
N SER A 303 11.18 -13.46 5.97
CA SER A 303 10.41 -14.68 5.77
C SER A 303 9.40 -14.53 4.64
N GLY A 304 8.66 -13.42 4.62
CA GLY A 304 7.68 -13.08 3.59
C GLY A 304 8.31 -13.04 2.20
N ARG A 305 9.49 -12.41 2.06
CA ARG A 305 10.26 -12.40 0.79
C ARG A 305 10.56 -13.81 0.29
N LEU A 306 11.05 -14.69 1.17
CA LEU A 306 11.36 -16.06 0.80
C LEU A 306 10.10 -16.84 0.42
N THR A 307 9.02 -16.68 1.19
CA THR A 307 7.74 -17.33 0.90
C THR A 307 7.17 -16.84 -0.42
N LEU A 308 7.15 -15.53 -0.67
CA LEU A 308 6.70 -14.95 -1.93
C LEU A 308 7.50 -15.46 -3.12
N PHE A 309 8.83 -15.54 -2.99
CA PHE A 309 9.68 -16.08 -4.05
C PHE A 309 9.33 -17.53 -4.36
N ASN A 310 9.11 -18.36 -3.35
CA ASN A 310 8.69 -19.76 -3.55
C ASN A 310 7.33 -19.85 -4.24
N LEU A 311 6.38 -18.97 -3.89
CA LEU A 311 5.06 -18.91 -4.51
C LEU A 311 5.14 -18.43 -5.97
N LEU A 312 5.96 -17.42 -6.26
CA LEU A 312 6.22 -16.96 -7.62
C LEU A 312 6.84 -18.08 -8.48
N GLN A 313 7.87 -18.76 -7.96
CA GLN A 313 8.46 -19.89 -8.66
C GLN A 313 7.40 -20.97 -8.94
N LYS A 314 6.57 -21.26 -7.94
CA LYS A 314 5.51 -22.25 -8.08
C LYS A 314 4.47 -21.83 -9.13
N TYR A 315 4.09 -20.56 -9.14
CA TYR A 315 3.20 -19.99 -10.15
C TYR A 315 3.77 -20.17 -11.57
N CYS A 316 5.05 -19.82 -11.79
CA CYS A 316 5.72 -20.06 -13.07
C CYS A 316 5.69 -21.54 -13.45
N GLU A 317 6.04 -22.45 -12.53
CA GLU A 317 6.00 -23.90 -12.78
C GLU A 317 4.60 -24.39 -13.19
N LEU A 318 3.54 -23.84 -12.60
CA LEU A 318 2.15 -24.16 -12.94
C LEU A 318 1.79 -23.63 -14.34
N GLN A 319 2.17 -22.41 -14.69
CA GLN A 319 1.95 -21.85 -16.03
C GLN A 319 2.68 -22.66 -17.10
N GLU A 320 3.95 -23.02 -16.87
CA GLU A 320 4.74 -23.86 -17.78
C GLU A 320 4.12 -25.26 -17.94
N ALA A 321 3.65 -25.87 -16.85
CA ALA A 321 2.99 -27.18 -16.85
C ALA A 321 1.64 -27.15 -17.59
N ALA A 322 0.82 -26.13 -17.34
CA ALA A 322 -0.46 -25.93 -18.01
C ALA A 322 -0.25 -25.71 -19.53
N ALA A 323 0.71 -24.87 -19.92
CA ALA A 323 1.06 -24.66 -21.32
C ALA A 323 1.55 -25.96 -21.99
N SER A 324 2.35 -26.75 -21.28
CA SER A 324 2.80 -28.08 -21.74
C SER A 324 1.63 -29.05 -21.93
N GLN A 325 0.65 -29.04 -21.02
CA GLN A 325 -0.53 -29.88 -21.13
C GLN A 325 -1.40 -29.49 -22.33
N VAL A 326 -1.58 -28.19 -22.57
CA VAL A 326 -2.30 -27.67 -23.74
C VAL A 326 -1.58 -28.06 -25.03
N ALA A 327 -0.26 -27.91 -25.11
CA ALA A 327 0.55 -28.30 -26.27
C ALA A 327 0.47 -29.82 -26.57
N ARG A 328 0.33 -30.64 -25.53
CA ARG A 328 0.22 -32.10 -25.62
C ARG A 328 -1.20 -32.61 -25.77
N ASN A 329 -2.23 -31.77 -25.62
CA ASN A 329 -3.62 -32.16 -25.75
C ASN A 329 -4.09 -32.04 -27.20
N PRO A 330 -4.28 -33.17 -27.91
CA PRO A 330 -4.73 -33.13 -29.30
C PRO A 330 -6.22 -32.82 -29.46
N PHE A 331 -6.98 -32.80 -28.35
CA PHE A 331 -8.43 -32.63 -28.32
C PHE A 331 -8.85 -31.28 -27.71
N ALA A 332 -7.94 -30.31 -27.64
CA ALA A 332 -8.27 -28.99 -27.11
C ALA A 332 -9.40 -28.35 -27.92
N THR A 333 -10.47 -27.93 -27.23
CA THR A 333 -11.63 -27.27 -27.82
C THR A 333 -11.37 -25.79 -28.13
N SER A 334 -10.37 -25.18 -27.48
CA SER A 334 -9.87 -23.83 -27.72
C SER A 334 -8.65 -23.81 -28.65
N ASP A 335 -8.32 -22.63 -29.21
CA ASP A 335 -7.09 -22.43 -30.01
C ASP A 335 -5.84 -22.57 -29.11
N PRO A 336 -5.09 -23.69 -29.19
CA PRO A 336 -4.02 -24.00 -28.24
C PRO A 336 -2.89 -22.99 -28.29
N LYS A 337 -2.65 -22.40 -29.49
CA LYS A 337 -1.59 -21.40 -29.68
C LYS A 337 -1.87 -20.15 -28.86
N LYS A 338 -3.10 -19.62 -28.93
CA LYS A 338 -3.50 -18.44 -28.17
C LYS A 338 -3.47 -18.69 -26.68
N THR A 339 -3.89 -19.87 -26.23
CA THR A 339 -3.84 -20.25 -24.82
C THR A 339 -2.40 -20.29 -24.29
N ILE A 340 -1.47 -20.90 -25.03
CA ILE A 340 -0.05 -20.93 -24.66
C ILE A 340 0.55 -19.52 -24.66
N GLU A 341 0.27 -18.71 -25.68
CA GLU A 341 0.74 -17.31 -25.75
C GLU A 341 0.25 -16.50 -24.55
N PHE A 342 -1.02 -16.64 -24.17
CA PHE A 342 -1.60 -15.96 -23.01
C PHE A 342 -0.90 -16.37 -21.69
N MET A 343 -0.70 -17.67 -21.46
CA MET A 343 -0.01 -18.17 -20.25
C MET A 343 1.43 -17.61 -20.15
N MET A 344 2.16 -17.60 -21.26
CA MET A 344 3.53 -17.06 -21.29
C MET A 344 3.57 -15.54 -21.12
N GLN A 345 2.58 -14.81 -21.64
CA GLN A 345 2.46 -13.36 -21.44
C GLN A 345 2.17 -13.00 -19.98
N SER A 346 1.29 -13.75 -19.32
CA SER A 346 0.97 -13.57 -17.90
C SER A 346 2.20 -13.86 -17.01
N GLU A 347 2.96 -14.93 -17.30
CA GLU A 347 4.23 -15.19 -16.62
C GLU A 347 5.28 -14.08 -16.88
N GLN A 348 5.41 -13.61 -18.11
CA GLN A 348 6.32 -12.52 -18.45
C GLN A 348 5.97 -11.24 -17.70
N PHE A 349 4.67 -10.89 -17.63
CA PHE A 349 4.19 -9.70 -16.94
C PHE A 349 4.55 -9.71 -15.45
N ILE A 350 4.28 -10.81 -14.74
CA ILE A 350 4.55 -10.88 -13.30
C ILE A 350 6.06 -10.80 -13.02
N LEU A 351 6.88 -11.46 -13.83
CA LEU A 351 8.35 -11.39 -13.69
C LEU A 351 8.88 -9.98 -13.96
N ASP A 352 8.34 -9.30 -14.98
CA ASP A 352 8.68 -7.91 -15.27
C ASP A 352 8.28 -6.99 -14.11
N TYR A 353 7.10 -7.18 -13.52
CA TYR A 353 6.64 -6.42 -12.36
C TYR A 353 7.59 -6.55 -11.16
N PHE A 354 7.97 -7.79 -10.82
CA PHE A 354 8.94 -8.09 -9.76
C PHE A 354 10.33 -7.49 -10.05
N SER A 355 10.76 -7.53 -11.32
CA SER A 355 12.06 -6.96 -11.72
C SER A 355 12.12 -5.43 -11.60
N ARG A 356 11.01 -4.74 -11.92
CA ARG A 356 10.91 -3.28 -11.81
C ARG A 356 10.83 -2.82 -10.35
N LYS A 357 10.09 -3.54 -9.51
CA LYS A 357 10.04 -3.24 -8.07
C LYS A 357 11.41 -3.50 -7.39
N LYS A 358 12.20 -4.46 -7.89
CA LYS A 358 13.60 -4.68 -7.48
C LYS A 358 14.53 -3.51 -7.81
N SER A 359 14.41 -2.84 -8.95
CA SER A 359 15.29 -1.71 -9.28
C SER A 359 15.02 -0.49 -8.37
N SER A 360 13.79 -0.35 -7.88
CA SER A 360 13.41 0.64 -6.87
C SER A 360 13.88 0.29 -5.45
N MET A 361 14.18 -0.99 -5.16
CA MET A 361 14.68 -1.48 -3.87
C MET A 361 15.87 -2.43 -4.10
N ALA A 362 17.05 -1.85 -4.32
CA ALA A 362 18.27 -2.58 -4.66
C ALA A 362 18.65 -3.64 -3.59
N ALA A 363 18.15 -4.88 -3.72
CA ALA A 363 18.70 -6.16 -3.21
C ALA A 363 17.66 -7.33 -3.17
N TRP A 364 16.69 -7.40 -4.08
CA TRP A 364 15.55 -8.31 -3.88
C TRP A 364 15.63 -9.69 -4.57
N LEU A 365 16.08 -9.75 -5.82
CA LEU A 365 16.19 -11.02 -6.58
C LEU A 365 17.51 -11.02 -7.35
N GLY A 366 18.56 -11.60 -6.78
CA GLY A 366 19.85 -11.73 -7.48
C GLY A 366 19.67 -12.50 -8.79
N GLY A 367 19.82 -11.84 -9.95
CA GLY A 367 19.88 -12.38 -11.33
C GLY A 367 18.77 -13.33 -11.84
N ALA A 368 17.97 -13.96 -10.98
CA ALA A 368 17.18 -15.14 -11.30
C ALA A 368 15.92 -14.83 -12.09
N ALA A 369 15.25 -13.70 -11.81
CA ALA A 369 14.07 -13.26 -12.58
C ALA A 369 14.44 -12.89 -14.02
N GLU A 370 15.53 -12.15 -14.23
CA GLU A 370 16.05 -11.81 -15.57
C GLU A 370 16.46 -13.06 -16.35
N GLU A 371 17.07 -14.04 -15.68
CA GLU A 371 17.44 -15.31 -16.31
C GLU A 371 16.21 -16.17 -16.65
N LYS A 372 15.15 -16.12 -15.83
CA LYS A 372 13.87 -16.78 -16.12
C LYS A 372 13.13 -16.15 -17.30
N VAL A 373 13.07 -14.82 -17.38
CA VAL A 373 12.55 -14.07 -18.53
C VAL A 373 13.25 -14.48 -19.84
N ARG A 374 14.58 -14.62 -19.81
CA ARG A 374 15.33 -15.08 -20.99
C ARG A 374 14.98 -16.51 -21.42
N LYS A 375 14.71 -17.40 -20.46
CA LYS A 375 14.35 -18.81 -20.72
C LYS A 375 12.92 -18.99 -21.22
N LEU A 376 12.01 -18.08 -20.86
CA LEU A 376 10.62 -18.11 -21.30
C LEU A 376 10.48 -18.07 -22.82
N ALA A 377 11.24 -17.20 -23.48
CA ALA A 377 11.21 -17.07 -24.94
C ALA A 377 11.62 -18.38 -25.67
N SER A 378 12.60 -19.11 -25.14
CA SER A 378 12.98 -20.42 -25.68
C SER A 378 11.91 -21.48 -25.42
N LEU A 379 11.35 -21.53 -24.20
CA LEU A 379 10.34 -22.50 -23.81
C LEU A 379 9.07 -22.36 -24.66
N GLN A 380 8.61 -21.13 -24.90
CA GLN A 380 7.46 -20.84 -25.76
C GLN A 380 7.66 -21.41 -27.18
N LYS A 381 8.84 -21.22 -27.76
CA LYS A 381 9.16 -21.73 -29.10
C LYS A 381 9.14 -23.25 -29.15
N ASP A 382 9.70 -23.90 -28.13
CA ASP A 382 9.75 -25.36 -28.03
C ASP A 382 8.34 -25.94 -27.91
N LEU A 383 7.48 -25.37 -27.05
CA LEU A 383 6.09 -25.79 -26.87
C LEU A 383 5.24 -25.66 -28.14
N LEU A 384 5.40 -24.57 -28.89
CA LEU A 384 4.72 -24.38 -30.18
C LEU A 384 5.17 -25.42 -31.20
N SER A 385 6.46 -25.79 -31.22
CA SER A 385 6.96 -26.84 -32.10
C SER A 385 6.44 -28.23 -31.73
N GLU A 386 6.30 -28.52 -30.43
CA GLU A 386 5.75 -29.78 -29.93
C GLU A 386 4.26 -29.93 -30.30
N MET A 387 3.49 -28.84 -30.18
CA MET A 387 2.09 -28.76 -30.64
C MET A 387 1.96 -29.05 -32.14
N GLU A 388 2.77 -28.42 -32.99
CA GLU A 388 2.72 -28.65 -34.44
C GLU A 388 3.08 -30.09 -34.82
N SER A 389 4.06 -30.69 -34.14
CA SER A 389 4.45 -32.08 -34.33
C SER A 389 3.33 -33.06 -33.95
N ASN A 390 2.65 -32.81 -32.83
CA ASN A 390 1.54 -33.64 -32.38
C ASN A 390 0.33 -33.54 -33.33
N ARG A 391 0.01 -32.33 -33.81
CA ARG A 391 -1.09 -32.11 -34.77
C ARG A 391 -0.86 -32.81 -36.12
N LYS A 392 0.40 -32.91 -36.57
CA LYS A 392 0.76 -33.63 -37.80
C LYS A 392 0.63 -35.14 -37.69
N LYS A 393 0.74 -35.72 -36.49
CA LYS A 393 0.65 -37.18 -36.27
C LYS A 393 -0.80 -37.71 -36.19
N LEU A 394 -1.77 -36.80 -36.12
CA LEU A 394 -3.20 -37.12 -36.07
C LEU A 394 -3.92 -36.96 -37.42
N ARG A 395 -3.23 -36.41 -38.42
CA ARG A 395 -3.62 -36.43 -39.83
C ARG A 395 -2.94 -37.61 -40.50
#